data_AF-A0A7J2QZN0-F1
#
_entry.id   AF-A0A7J2QZN0-F1
#
_cell.length_a   1.000
_cell.length_b   1.000
_cell.length_c   1.000
_cell.angle_alpha   90.00
_cell.angle_beta   90.00
_cell.angle_gamma   90.00
#
_symmetry.space_group_name_H-M   'P 1'
#
loop_
_entity.id
_entity.type
_entity.pdbx_description
1 polymer ?
#
loop_
_entity_poly.entity_id
_entity_poly.type
_entity_poly.pdbx_seq_one_letter_code
_entity_poly.pdbx_strand_id
1 'polypeptide(L)'
;MKLKYVEITTELGNKTDELEKVKSEVVELKNFISSKDDEINRLKSNVKELTKKNEELENSLTEQETKFKELNFIVSEKNTLIKSQKTELKELKPTEPGEFMSKERLICSSCGATGKSIKQEEDKSKILRYIGHTPMYGKINVCKKCGEKFG
;
A
#
# COMPACT_ATOMS: atom_id res chain seq x y z
N MET A 1 51.69 -83.64 29.48
CA MET A 1 51.29 -83.18 28.12
C MET A 1 49.80 -82.93 27.95
N LYS A 2 48.90 -83.87 28.31
CA LYS A 2 47.44 -83.70 28.09
C LYS A 2 46.80 -82.48 28.79
N LEU A 3 47.20 -82.15 30.02
CA LEU A 3 46.65 -80.99 30.76
C LEU A 3 46.92 -79.65 30.07
N LYS A 4 48.17 -79.38 29.68
CA LYS A 4 48.55 -78.18 28.92
C LYS A 4 47.80 -78.05 27.59
N TYR A 5 47.54 -79.17 26.90
CA TYR A 5 46.77 -79.16 25.67
C TYR A 5 45.33 -78.69 25.91
N VAL A 6 44.68 -79.19 26.96
CA VAL A 6 43.32 -78.82 27.35
C VAL A 6 43.21 -77.33 27.72
N GLU A 7 44.17 -76.81 28.48
CA GLU A 7 44.24 -75.38 28.83
C GLU A 7 44.33 -74.50 27.58
N ILE A 8 45.24 -74.82 26.66
CA ILE A 8 45.42 -74.09 25.40
C ILE A 8 44.14 -74.12 24.56
N THR A 9 43.47 -75.27 24.44
CA THR A 9 42.19 -75.34 23.69
C THR A 9 41.10 -74.48 24.32
N THR A 10 41.04 -74.40 25.66
CA THR A 10 40.05 -73.56 26.35
C THR A 10 40.33 -72.07 26.12
N GLU A 11 41.59 -71.65 26.24
CA GLU A 11 41.99 -70.27 25.95
C GLU A 11 41.72 -69.89 24.49
N LEU A 12 42.02 -70.78 23.54
CA LEU A 12 41.75 -70.58 22.12
C LEU A 12 40.24 -70.40 21.86
N GLY A 13 39.40 -71.20 22.52
CA GLY A 13 37.95 -71.07 22.46
C GLY A 13 37.47 -69.69 22.94
N ASN A 14 37.90 -69.28 24.14
CA ASN A 14 37.56 -67.97 24.70
C ASN A 14 38.01 -66.81 23.80
N LYS A 15 39.22 -66.90 23.23
CA LYS A 15 39.71 -65.90 22.27
C LYS A 15 38.94 -65.89 20.96
N THR A 16 38.43 -67.03 20.53
CA THR A 16 37.56 -67.12 19.35
C THR A 16 36.22 -66.43 19.63
N ASP A 17 35.61 -66.64 20.79
CA ASP A 17 34.36 -65.99 21.19
C ASP A 17 34.52 -64.46 21.34
N GLU A 18 35.61 -64.00 21.95
CA GLU A 18 35.96 -62.57 22.02
C GLU A 18 36.09 -61.97 20.61
N LEU A 19 36.76 -62.68 19.70
CA LEU A 19 36.94 -62.23 18.31
C LEU A 19 35.61 -62.12 17.56
N GLU A 20 34.68 -63.06 17.78
CA GLU A 20 33.35 -62.99 17.17
C GLU A 20 32.54 -61.81 17.68
N LYS A 21 32.57 -61.53 19.00
CA LYS A 21 31.91 -60.35 19.58
C LYS A 21 32.46 -59.04 19.01
N VAL A 22 33.78 -58.91 18.94
CA VAL A 22 34.40 -57.72 18.34
C VAL A 22 34.03 -57.58 16.88
N LYS A 23 33.96 -58.68 16.11
CA LYS A 23 33.50 -58.64 14.72
C LYS A 23 32.05 -58.15 14.59
N SER A 24 31.13 -58.60 15.46
CA SER A 24 29.76 -58.10 15.43
C SER A 24 29.69 -56.61 15.75
N GLU A 25 30.42 -56.13 16.77
CA GLU A 25 30.46 -54.72 17.13
C GLU A 25 31.02 -53.86 15.99
N VAL A 26 32.06 -54.33 15.29
CA VAL A 26 32.62 -53.64 14.12
C VAL A 26 31.59 -53.51 12.99
N VAL A 27 30.76 -54.53 12.76
CA VAL A 27 29.70 -54.46 11.74
C VAL A 27 28.62 -53.46 12.14
N GLU A 28 28.20 -53.46 13.40
CA GLU A 28 27.22 -52.51 13.92
C GLU A 28 27.72 -51.07 13.82
N LEU A 29 28.95 -50.81 14.25
CA LEU A 29 29.58 -49.49 14.15
C LEU A 29 29.70 -49.03 12.70
N LYS A 30 30.04 -49.91 11.76
CA LYS A 30 30.08 -49.57 10.33
C LYS A 30 28.70 -49.15 9.80
N ASN A 31 27.66 -49.88 10.17
CA ASN A 31 26.28 -49.55 9.77
C ASN A 31 25.84 -48.22 10.36
N PHE A 32 26.20 -47.96 11.63
CA PHE A 32 25.90 -46.69 12.29
C PHE A 32 26.62 -45.51 11.62
N ILE A 33 27.91 -45.66 11.29
CA ILE A 33 28.68 -44.65 10.56
C ILE A 33 28.03 -44.36 9.20
N SER A 34 27.68 -45.40 8.44
CA SER A 34 27.01 -45.23 7.14
C SER A 34 25.70 -44.45 7.25
N SER A 35 24.88 -44.76 8.26
CA SER A 35 23.62 -44.04 8.52
C SER A 35 23.87 -42.57 8.87
N LYS A 36 24.91 -42.29 9.66
CA LYS A 36 25.30 -40.92 10.02
C LYS A 36 25.86 -40.14 8.82
N ASP A 37 26.59 -40.79 7.92
CA ASP A 37 27.05 -40.17 6.68
C ASP A 37 25.88 -39.79 5.77
N ASP A 38 24.86 -40.64 5.66
CA ASP A 38 23.63 -40.33 4.91
C ASP A 38 22.89 -39.13 5.52
N GLU A 39 22.78 -39.07 6.85
CA GLU A 39 22.18 -37.94 7.58
C GLU A 39 22.96 -36.64 7.33
N ILE A 40 24.30 -36.69 7.41
CA ILE A 40 25.17 -35.55 7.11
C ILE A 40 24.97 -35.05 5.68
N ASN A 41 24.86 -35.96 4.71
CA ASN A 41 24.67 -35.58 3.31
C ASN A 41 23.30 -34.93 3.05
N ARG A 42 22.25 -35.41 3.72
CA ARG A 42 20.93 -34.77 3.70
C ARG A 42 20.97 -33.38 4.31
N LEU A 43 21.56 -33.24 5.49
CA LEU A 43 21.68 -31.95 6.17
C LEU A 43 22.50 -30.95 5.34
N LYS A 44 23.61 -31.38 4.73
CA LYS A 44 24.40 -30.53 3.81
C LYS A 44 23.57 -30.05 2.61
N SER A 45 22.72 -30.91 2.06
CA SER A 45 21.85 -30.54 0.94
C SER A 45 20.80 -29.51 1.36
N ASN A 46 20.17 -29.72 2.52
CA ASN A 46 19.21 -28.77 3.09
C ASN A 46 19.85 -27.40 3.37
N VAL A 47 21.08 -27.38 3.91
CA VAL A 47 21.81 -26.13 4.15
C VAL A 47 22.04 -25.38 2.83
N LYS A 48 22.48 -26.07 1.77
CA LYS A 48 22.67 -25.43 0.45
C LYS A 48 21.38 -24.82 -0.10
N GLU A 49 20.26 -25.53 0.01
CA GLU A 49 18.96 -25.03 -0.44
C GLU A 49 18.50 -23.81 0.36
N LEU A 50 18.66 -23.84 1.69
CA LEU A 50 18.32 -22.72 2.57
C LEU A 50 19.20 -21.51 2.31
N THR A 51 20.50 -21.70 2.07
CA THR A 51 21.42 -20.62 1.68
C THR A 51 20.95 -19.96 0.39
N LYS A 52 20.61 -20.75 -0.65
CA LYS A 52 20.12 -20.21 -1.91
C LYS A 52 18.82 -19.41 -1.73
N LYS A 53 17.87 -19.93 -0.94
CA LYS A 53 16.62 -19.21 -0.64
C LYS A 53 16.87 -17.90 0.10
N ASN A 54 17.83 -17.86 1.03
CA ASN A 54 18.20 -16.62 1.70
C ASN A 54 18.77 -15.59 0.72
N GLU A 55 19.66 -15.99 -0.18
CA GLU A 55 20.22 -15.10 -1.21
C GLU A 55 19.10 -14.54 -2.13
N GLU A 56 18.14 -15.37 -2.53
CA GLU A 56 16.99 -14.95 -3.34
C GLU A 56 16.11 -13.92 -2.57
N LEU A 57 15.86 -14.16 -1.29
CA LEU A 57 15.09 -13.24 -0.43
C LEU A 57 15.81 -11.92 -0.20
N GLU A 58 17.13 -11.95 0.04
CA GLU A 58 17.95 -10.74 0.19
C GLU A 58 17.92 -9.89 -1.08
N ASN A 59 18.08 -10.52 -2.25
CA ASN A 59 17.97 -9.82 -3.53
C ASN A 59 16.58 -9.18 -3.70
N SER A 60 15.51 -9.92 -3.41
CA SER A 60 14.16 -9.37 -3.49
C SER A 60 13.94 -8.21 -2.51
N LEU A 61 14.53 -8.27 -1.31
CA LEU A 61 14.42 -7.20 -0.33
C LEU A 61 15.11 -5.93 -0.84
N THR A 62 16.32 -6.05 -1.36
CA THR A 62 17.06 -4.90 -1.92
C THR A 62 16.31 -4.24 -3.08
N GLU A 63 15.68 -5.03 -3.95
CA GLU A 63 14.86 -4.50 -5.06
C GLU A 63 13.62 -3.74 -4.55
N GLN A 64 12.99 -4.22 -3.48
CA GLN A 64 11.85 -3.52 -2.88
C GLN A 64 12.29 -2.23 -2.18
N GLU A 65 13.45 -2.23 -1.53
CA GLU A 65 14.02 -1.03 -0.90
C GLU A 65 14.36 0.05 -1.93
N THR A 66 14.89 -0.30 -3.10
CA THR A 66 15.15 0.67 -4.17
C THR A 66 13.86 1.26 -4.70
N LYS A 67 12.87 0.42 -5.02
CA LYS A 67 11.52 0.86 -5.43
C LYS A 67 10.87 1.79 -4.40
N PHE A 68 11.01 1.48 -3.11
CA PHE A 68 10.48 2.32 -2.04
C PHE A 68 11.17 3.69 -1.98
N LYS A 69 12.49 3.75 -2.16
CA LYS A 69 13.23 5.01 -2.23
C LYS A 69 12.79 5.86 -3.43
N GLU A 70 12.63 5.25 -4.60
CA GLU A 70 12.16 5.93 -5.81
C GLU A 70 10.74 6.50 -5.63
N LEU A 71 9.82 5.71 -5.09
CA LEU A 71 8.45 6.16 -4.83
C LEU A 71 8.41 7.32 -3.83
N ASN A 72 9.23 7.27 -2.77
CA ASN A 72 9.32 8.37 -1.81
C ASN A 72 9.85 9.65 -2.46
N PHE A 73 10.85 9.54 -3.33
CA PHE A 73 11.36 10.68 -4.09
C PHE A 73 10.24 11.31 -4.95
N ILE A 74 9.52 10.50 -5.73
CA ILE A 74 8.40 10.96 -6.57
C ILE A 74 7.30 11.62 -5.72
N VAL A 75 6.95 11.03 -4.57
CA VAL A 75 5.95 11.61 -3.66
C VAL A 75 6.42 12.96 -3.13
N SER A 76 7.70 13.09 -2.79
CA SER A 76 8.27 14.36 -2.32
C SER A 76 8.20 15.45 -3.40
N GLU A 77 8.53 15.13 -4.65
CA GLU A 77 8.45 16.06 -5.79
C GLU A 77 7.00 16.44 -6.11
N LYS A 78 6.07 15.48 -6.11
CA LYS A 78 4.66 15.79 -6.30
C LYS A 78 4.10 16.69 -5.21
N ASN A 79 4.55 16.50 -3.96
CA ASN A 79 4.13 17.36 -2.85
C ASN A 79 4.66 18.79 -2.99
N THR A 80 5.88 19.01 -3.49
CA THR A 80 6.38 20.37 -3.76
C THR A 80 5.61 21.02 -4.91
N LEU A 81 5.34 20.29 -5.99
CA LEU A 81 4.54 20.78 -7.12
C LEU A 81 3.09 21.13 -6.71
N ILE A 82 2.45 20.31 -5.88
CA ILE A 82 1.11 20.61 -5.35
C ILE A 82 1.13 21.88 -4.51
N LYS A 83 2.19 22.13 -3.72
CA LYS A 83 2.33 23.36 -2.93
C LYS A 83 2.43 24.58 -3.83
N SER A 84 3.23 24.54 -4.90
CA SER A 84 3.37 25.68 -5.84
C SER A 84 2.08 25.94 -6.62
N GLN A 85 1.42 24.90 -7.12
CA GLN A 85 0.13 25.06 -7.80
C GLN A 85 -0.95 25.63 -6.87
N LYS A 86 -0.95 25.26 -5.58
CA LYS A 86 -1.85 25.83 -4.58
C LYS A 86 -1.57 27.31 -4.31
N THR A 87 -0.33 27.78 -4.39
CA THR A 87 -0.02 29.21 -4.25
C THR A 87 -0.48 29.99 -5.47
N GLU A 88 -0.20 29.49 -6.68
CA GLU A 88 -0.66 30.10 -7.94
C GLU A 88 -2.20 30.21 -8.00
N LEU A 89 -2.92 29.16 -7.60
CA LEU A 89 -4.39 29.17 -7.52
C LEU A 89 -4.94 30.21 -6.52
N LYS A 90 -4.21 30.53 -5.45
CA LYS A 90 -4.63 31.57 -4.50
C LYS A 90 -4.48 32.96 -5.10
N GLU A 91 -3.42 33.17 -5.87
CA GLU A 91 -3.16 34.44 -6.57
C GLU A 91 -4.14 34.66 -7.73
N LEU A 92 -4.57 33.58 -8.38
CA LEU A 92 -5.57 33.59 -9.45
C LEU A 92 -7.02 33.58 -8.96
N LYS A 93 -7.28 33.55 -7.64
CA LYS A 93 -8.66 33.74 -7.15
C LYS A 93 -9.13 35.10 -7.66
N PRO A 94 -10.25 35.15 -8.41
CA PRO A 94 -10.85 36.41 -8.77
C PRO A 94 -11.02 37.22 -7.50
N THR A 95 -10.56 38.48 -7.51
CA THR A 95 -11.06 39.49 -6.57
C THR A 95 -12.58 39.31 -6.52
N GLU A 96 -13.14 39.29 -5.30
CA GLU A 96 -14.59 39.12 -5.04
C GLU A 96 -15.38 39.69 -6.21
N PRO A 97 -16.40 39.00 -6.78
CA PRO A 97 -17.16 39.52 -7.92
C PRO A 97 -17.61 40.92 -7.58
N GLY A 98 -16.82 41.88 -8.06
CA GLY A 98 -16.83 43.24 -7.57
C GLY A 98 -17.93 43.90 -8.35
N GLU A 99 -19.17 43.54 -8.02
CA GLU A 99 -20.43 44.06 -8.53
C GLU A 99 -20.32 44.65 -9.94
N PHE A 100 -19.64 43.96 -10.87
CA PHE A 100 -19.57 44.35 -12.27
C PHE A 100 -20.79 43.74 -12.95
N MET A 101 -21.94 43.99 -12.34
CA MET A 101 -23.16 44.13 -13.12
C MET A 101 -22.87 45.31 -14.04
N SER A 102 -22.80 45.06 -15.34
CA SER A 102 -23.08 46.08 -16.33
C SER A 102 -24.42 46.71 -15.94
N LYS A 103 -24.36 47.78 -15.15
CA LYS A 103 -25.49 48.64 -14.80
C LYS A 103 -25.87 49.37 -16.08
N GLU A 104 -26.46 48.65 -17.03
CA GLU A 104 -27.64 49.20 -17.67
C GLU A 104 -28.50 49.69 -16.50
N ARG A 105 -28.61 51.01 -16.38
CA ARG A 105 -29.28 51.67 -15.26
C ARG A 105 -30.70 51.15 -15.27
N LEU A 106 -30.97 50.12 -14.48
CA LEU A 106 -32.29 49.56 -14.38
C LEU A 106 -33.17 50.68 -13.79
N ILE A 107 -34.20 51.08 -14.53
CA ILE A 107 -35.13 52.15 -14.15
C ILE A 107 -36.51 51.54 -14.03
N CYS A 108 -37.18 51.79 -12.91
CA CYS A 108 -38.59 51.45 -12.78
C CYS A 108 -39.42 52.34 -13.71
N SER A 109 -40.09 51.74 -14.70
CA SER A 109 -40.94 52.45 -15.65
C SER A 109 -42.11 53.19 -15.00
N SER A 110 -42.57 52.73 -13.83
CA SER A 110 -43.74 53.32 -13.15
C SER A 110 -43.41 54.52 -12.26
N CYS A 111 -42.16 54.70 -11.80
CA CYS A 111 -41.81 55.83 -10.93
C CYS A 111 -40.40 56.41 -11.11
N GLY A 112 -39.63 55.94 -12.09
CA GLY A 112 -38.28 56.41 -12.38
C GLY A 112 -37.22 56.01 -11.33
N ALA A 113 -37.55 55.17 -10.36
CA ALA A 113 -36.60 54.75 -9.34
C ALA A 113 -35.48 53.87 -9.93
N THR A 114 -34.23 54.08 -9.49
CA THR A 114 -33.05 53.38 -10.01
C THR A 114 -32.18 52.79 -8.89
N GLY A 115 -31.26 51.90 -9.27
CA GLY A 115 -30.22 51.38 -8.38
C GLY A 115 -30.79 50.64 -7.17
N LYS A 116 -30.39 51.07 -5.95
CA LYS A 116 -30.77 50.43 -4.67
C LYS A 116 -32.29 50.38 -4.39
N SER A 117 -33.07 51.19 -5.11
CA SER A 117 -34.54 51.20 -5.05
C SER A 117 -35.19 50.04 -5.81
N ILE A 118 -34.42 49.24 -6.52
CA ILE A 118 -34.88 48.03 -7.21
C ILE A 118 -34.25 46.81 -6.54
N LYS A 119 -35.05 45.80 -6.22
CA LYS A 119 -34.59 44.49 -5.71
C LYS A 119 -34.88 43.40 -6.72
N GLN A 120 -34.12 42.32 -6.72
CA GLN A 120 -34.45 41.09 -7.43
C GLN A 120 -35.09 40.10 -6.49
N GLU A 121 -36.21 39.51 -6.92
CA GLU A 121 -36.90 38.43 -6.20
C GLU A 121 -37.12 37.24 -7.15
N GLU A 122 -37.32 36.07 -6.57
CA GLU A 122 -37.68 34.88 -7.34
C GLU A 122 -39.13 34.97 -7.82
N ASP A 123 -39.31 34.85 -9.12
CA ASP A 123 -40.61 34.75 -9.76
C ASP A 123 -41.11 33.30 -9.69
N LYS A 124 -41.88 33.02 -8.63
CA LYS A 124 -42.48 31.70 -8.42
C LYS A 124 -43.46 31.27 -9.51
N SER A 125 -43.90 32.19 -10.39
CA SER A 125 -44.73 31.85 -11.55
C SER A 125 -43.90 31.29 -12.72
N LYS A 126 -42.58 31.52 -12.74
CA LYS A 126 -41.69 31.11 -13.81
C LYS A 126 -40.65 30.11 -13.32
N ILE A 127 -40.98 28.83 -13.39
CA ILE A 127 -40.03 27.75 -13.11
C ILE A 127 -39.09 27.60 -14.30
N LEU A 128 -37.79 27.73 -14.07
CA LEU A 128 -36.77 27.55 -15.11
C LEU A 128 -36.42 26.08 -15.31
N ARG A 129 -36.20 25.35 -14.21
CA ARG A 129 -35.86 23.92 -14.20
C ARG A 129 -35.99 23.34 -12.80
N TYR A 130 -35.98 22.02 -12.68
CA TYR A 130 -35.91 21.31 -11.40
C TYR A 130 -34.50 20.77 -11.16
N ILE A 131 -34.01 20.89 -9.92
CA ILE A 131 -32.81 20.19 -9.45
C ILE A 131 -33.28 19.18 -8.40
N GLY A 132 -33.42 17.92 -8.80
CA GLY A 132 -34.13 16.91 -8.01
C GLY A 132 -35.61 17.28 -7.87
N HIS A 133 -36.11 17.34 -6.62
CA HIS A 133 -37.49 17.72 -6.32
C HIS A 133 -37.69 19.22 -6.05
N THR A 134 -36.62 20.03 -6.11
CA THR A 134 -36.70 21.46 -5.81
C THR A 134 -36.74 22.29 -7.10
N PRO A 135 -37.80 23.09 -7.34
CA PRO A 135 -37.87 23.99 -8.50
C PRO A 135 -36.91 25.17 -8.35
N MET A 136 -36.21 25.51 -9.44
CA MET A 136 -35.52 26.79 -9.59
C MET A 136 -36.40 27.77 -10.33
N TYR A 137 -36.56 28.96 -9.77
CA TYR A 137 -37.40 30.02 -10.31
C TYR A 137 -36.59 31.07 -11.07
N GLY A 138 -37.26 31.77 -12.00
CA GLY A 138 -36.72 32.96 -12.66
C GLY A 138 -36.53 34.10 -11.68
N LYS A 139 -35.74 35.11 -12.04
CA LYS A 139 -35.62 36.35 -11.25
C LYS A 139 -36.43 37.46 -11.91
N ILE A 140 -37.13 38.24 -11.11
CA ILE A 140 -37.85 39.45 -11.53
C ILE A 140 -37.37 40.64 -10.70
N ASN A 141 -37.34 41.83 -11.29
CA ASN A 141 -37.01 43.04 -10.54
C ASN A 141 -38.28 43.66 -9.96
N VAL A 142 -38.19 44.17 -8.74
CA VAL A 142 -39.32 44.79 -8.02
C VAL A 142 -38.89 46.16 -7.52
N CYS A 143 -39.67 47.18 -7.86
CA CYS A 143 -39.46 48.52 -7.35
C CYS A 143 -39.88 48.59 -5.88
N LYS A 144 -38.96 48.96 -4.99
CA LYS A 144 -39.27 49.17 -3.56
C LYS A 144 -40.14 50.40 -3.30
N LYS A 145 -40.19 51.36 -4.24
CA LYS A 145 -40.96 52.60 -4.08
C LYS A 145 -42.43 52.43 -4.45
N CYS A 146 -42.73 51.80 -5.58
CA CYS A 146 -44.10 51.69 -6.10
C CYS A 146 -44.62 50.25 -6.20
N GLY A 147 -43.79 49.24 -5.91
CA GLY A 147 -44.19 47.83 -5.95
C GLY A 147 -44.23 47.19 -7.36
N GLU A 148 -43.96 47.96 -8.42
CA GLU A 148 -43.96 47.47 -9.80
C GLU A 148 -42.98 46.31 -9.97
N LYS A 149 -43.41 45.25 -10.66
CA LYS A 149 -42.57 44.09 -10.99
C LYS A 149 -42.26 44.11 -12.48
N PHE A 150 -40.99 44.09 -12.83
CA PHE A 150 -40.53 44.19 -14.21
C PHE A 150 -39.22 43.41 -14.37
N GLY A 151 -39.03 42.73 -15.49
CA GLY A 151 -37.87 41.88 -15.71
C GLY A 151 -38.03 41.02 -16.94
#